data_AF-A0A6A6HXL9-F1
#
_entry.id   AF-A0A6A6HXL9-F1
#
_cell.length_a   1.000
_cell.length_b   1.000
_cell.length_c   1.000
_cell.angle_alpha   90.00
_cell.angle_beta   90.00
_cell.angle_gamma   90.00
#
_symmetry.space_group_name_H-M   'P 1'
#
loop_
_entity.id
_entity.type
_entity.pdbx_description
1 polymer ?
#
loop_
_entity_poly.entity_id
_entity_poly.type
_entity_poly.pdbx_seq_one_letter_code
_entity_poly.pdbx_strand_id
1 'polypeptide(L)'
;MPASASVPTLHIQRPSDESDNIQEHVPLTIAGDWHCCKCQLPTPIYLRAGPHPLGALACECPHKPCGNCTLTSDLVKQFLPIDEAEPAVIPASPTGQEVPFGSVCTACGLSWRAREISRHKKSLRKMPSLSLAQRTRNRLAPEGGRLRKTQSSHVLGNKRIITPPGVGKQAEFAAVEFTGRECTCGWVMDLGALCFQIVEPRVGEEKEEQKEELKEALEEEQEEEPRNAAVWSTTPELEAMGHGHRTLVVRGVEHPNPLRSCPVTRDDI
;
A
#
# COMPACT_ATOMS: atom_id res chain seq x y z
N MET A 1 40.88 13.11 56.46
CA MET A 1 41.27 12.45 55.19
C MET A 1 40.09 11.64 54.69
N PRO A 2 39.46 12.01 53.56
CA PRO A 2 38.30 11.28 53.05
C PRO A 2 38.75 10.02 52.31
N ALA A 3 38.08 8.91 52.63
CA ALA A 3 38.31 7.59 52.04
C ALA A 3 37.88 7.58 50.56
N SER A 4 38.80 7.15 49.70
CA SER A 4 38.62 7.00 48.27
C SER A 4 37.74 5.79 47.98
N ALA A 5 36.50 6.01 47.54
CA ALA A 5 35.62 4.95 47.07
C ALA A 5 36.06 4.50 45.66
N SER A 6 36.45 3.23 45.54
CA SER A 6 36.81 2.61 44.26
C SER A 6 35.56 2.39 43.41
N VAL A 7 35.57 2.92 42.18
CA VAL A 7 34.49 2.73 41.20
C VAL A 7 34.53 1.29 40.67
N PRO A 8 33.42 0.53 40.69
CA PRO A 8 33.39 -0.83 40.17
C PRO A 8 33.53 -0.84 38.65
N THR A 9 34.50 -1.61 38.15
CA THR A 9 34.72 -1.87 36.73
C THR A 9 33.65 -2.83 36.22
N LEU A 10 32.70 -2.33 35.42
CA LEU A 10 31.71 -3.14 34.72
C LEU A 10 32.35 -3.81 33.50
N HIS A 11 32.50 -5.13 33.57
CA HIS A 11 32.95 -5.95 32.45
C HIS A 11 31.73 -6.36 31.61
N ILE A 12 31.51 -5.64 30.50
CA ILE A 12 30.46 -5.96 29.53
C ILE A 12 30.98 -7.12 28.67
N GLN A 13 30.49 -8.33 28.91
CA GLN A 13 30.74 -9.47 28.04
C GLN A 13 29.98 -9.26 26.73
N ARG A 14 30.74 -9.16 25.62
CA ARG A 14 30.19 -9.15 24.26
C ARG A 14 29.67 -10.56 23.93
N PRO A 15 28.37 -10.74 23.64
CA PRO A 15 27.89 -12.01 23.12
C PRO A 15 28.55 -12.27 21.75
N SER A 16 29.25 -13.40 21.67
CA SER A 16 29.92 -13.87 20.46
C SER A 16 29.01 -14.92 19.84
N ASP A 17 28.19 -14.54 18.87
CA ASP A 17 27.50 -15.44 17.92
C ASP A 17 27.02 -14.58 16.72
N GLU A 18 28.00 -14.17 15.90
CA GLU A 18 27.79 -13.57 14.57
C GLU A 18 27.62 -14.70 13.54
N SER A 19 26.38 -15.10 13.28
CA SER A 19 26.00 -15.62 11.97
C SER A 19 25.44 -14.45 11.17
N ASP A 20 26.33 -13.82 10.39
CA ASP A 20 26.05 -12.72 9.47
C ASP A 20 25.02 -13.14 8.41
N ASN A 21 23.76 -13.00 8.77
CA ASN A 21 22.69 -12.93 7.80
C ASN A 21 22.80 -11.55 7.15
N ILE A 22 23.53 -11.48 6.03
CA ILE A 22 23.66 -10.29 5.19
C ILE A 22 22.25 -9.95 4.70
N GLN A 23 21.50 -9.19 5.51
CA GLN A 23 20.28 -8.54 5.07
C GLN A 23 20.72 -7.59 3.96
N GLU A 24 20.43 -7.98 2.71
CA GLU A 24 20.51 -7.07 1.58
C GLU A 24 19.86 -5.75 2.00
N HIS A 25 20.68 -4.71 2.08
CA HIS A 25 20.23 -3.37 2.38
C HIS A 25 19.34 -2.91 1.24
N VAL A 26 18.04 -3.22 1.31
CA VAL A 26 17.05 -2.67 0.41
C VAL A 26 17.18 -1.15 0.52
N PRO A 27 17.48 -0.43 -0.59
CA PRO A 27 17.64 1.00 -0.55
C PRO A 27 16.36 1.62 0.02
N LEU A 28 16.52 2.36 1.11
CA LEU A 28 15.41 3.04 1.78
C LEU A 28 14.96 4.20 0.88
N THR A 29 13.88 3.99 0.12
CA THR A 29 13.25 5.06 -0.65
C THR A 29 12.71 6.12 0.31
N ILE A 30 13.04 7.39 0.02
CA ILE A 30 12.50 8.54 0.75
C ILE A 30 10.99 8.54 0.55
N ALA A 31 10.23 8.43 1.63
CA ALA A 31 8.78 8.46 1.57
C ALA A 31 8.24 9.89 1.47
N GLY A 32 8.97 10.87 2.03
CA GLY A 32 8.71 12.30 1.93
C GLY A 32 9.31 13.04 3.12
N ASP A 33 8.78 14.21 3.48
CA ASP A 33 9.40 15.09 4.48
C ASP A 33 8.47 15.43 5.65
N TRP A 34 9.05 15.51 6.85
CA TRP A 34 8.43 16.06 8.05
C TRP A 34 8.95 17.47 8.29
N HIS A 35 8.05 18.42 8.47
CA HIS A 35 8.38 19.81 8.74
C HIS A 35 8.07 20.17 10.19
N CYS A 36 9.09 20.61 10.91
CA CYS A 36 8.97 21.04 12.30
C CYS A 36 8.22 22.37 12.40
N CYS A 37 7.14 22.45 13.21
CA CYS A 37 6.36 23.69 13.32
C CYS A 37 7.10 24.87 13.98
N LYS A 38 8.25 24.64 14.64
CA LYS A 38 9.04 25.68 15.30
C LYS A 38 10.10 26.30 14.41
N CYS A 39 10.91 25.48 13.74
CA CYS A 39 12.02 25.96 12.89
C CYS A 39 11.76 25.81 11.39
N GLN A 40 10.67 25.14 11.00
CA GLN A 40 10.26 24.89 9.61
C GLN A 40 11.28 24.10 8.76
N LEU A 41 12.29 23.50 9.39
CA LEU A 41 13.27 22.67 8.69
C LEU A 41 12.63 21.33 8.27
N PRO A 42 12.75 20.93 7.00
CA PRO A 42 12.33 19.62 6.53
C PRO A 42 13.29 18.54 7.02
N THR A 43 12.76 17.39 7.41
CA THR A 43 13.51 16.19 7.77
C THR A 43 12.99 15.03 6.93
N PRO A 44 13.84 14.33 6.17
CA PRO A 44 13.40 13.23 5.33
C PRO A 44 12.89 12.06 6.16
N ILE A 45 11.82 11.44 5.69
CA ILE A 45 11.15 10.29 6.29
C ILE A 45 11.35 9.08 5.39
N TYR A 46 11.63 7.95 6.01
CA TYR A 46 11.77 6.67 5.33
C TYR A 46 10.72 5.70 5.87
N LEU A 47 10.04 4.99 4.96
CA LEU A 47 9.09 3.96 5.35
C LEU A 47 9.79 2.64 5.63
N ARG A 48 9.40 1.98 6.72
CA ARG A 48 9.91 0.68 7.14
C ARG A 48 8.75 -0.24 7.51
N ALA A 49 8.95 -1.55 7.33
CA ALA A 49 8.00 -2.55 7.81
C ALA A 49 8.02 -2.63 9.36
N GLY A 50 6.94 -3.17 9.94
CA GLY A 50 6.85 -3.42 11.37
C GLY A 50 6.25 -2.27 12.19
N PRO A 51 6.52 -2.23 13.52
CA PRO A 51 5.75 -1.41 14.46
C PRO A 51 6.06 0.09 14.40
N HIS A 52 7.21 0.48 13.84
CA HIS A 52 7.73 1.85 13.81
C HIS A 52 7.95 2.31 12.37
N PRO A 53 6.88 2.56 11.60
CA PRO A 53 6.98 2.67 10.15
C PRO A 53 7.77 3.89 9.69
N LEU A 54 7.89 4.94 10.50
CA LEU A 54 8.67 6.15 10.19
C LEU A 54 9.99 6.22 10.99
N GLY A 55 10.28 5.21 11.83
CA GLY A 55 11.38 5.28 12.79
C GLY A 55 11.19 6.37 13.84
N ALA A 56 12.30 6.95 14.32
CA ALA A 56 12.32 8.08 15.25
C ALA A 56 12.53 9.39 14.50
N LEU A 57 11.57 10.30 14.61
CA LEU A 57 11.63 11.64 14.04
C LEU A 57 12.28 12.59 15.04
N ALA A 58 13.36 13.25 14.63
CA ALA A 58 14.08 14.22 15.43
C ALA A 58 14.37 15.45 14.58
N CYS A 59 14.10 16.63 15.12
CA CYS A 59 14.51 17.88 14.51
C CYS A 59 15.90 18.28 15.03
N GLU A 60 16.61 19.11 14.28
CA GLU A 60 17.84 19.76 14.76
C GLU A 60 17.57 20.69 15.95
N CYS A 61 16.39 21.31 16.00
CA CYS A 61 15.94 22.06 17.18
C CYS A 61 15.43 21.09 18.27
N PRO A 62 15.34 21.50 19.55
CA PRO A 62 14.88 20.64 20.65
C PRO A 62 13.38 20.28 20.58
N HIS A 63 12.69 20.64 19.49
CA HIS A 63 11.29 20.33 19.28
C HIS A 63 11.10 18.85 18.92
N LYS A 64 10.18 18.21 19.62
CA LYS A 64 9.70 16.87 19.28
C LYS A 64 8.48 16.95 18.36
N PRO A 65 8.23 15.92 17.54
CA PRO A 65 7.03 15.86 16.71
C PRO A 65 5.77 16.05 17.54
N CYS A 66 4.87 16.92 17.06
CA CYS A 66 3.60 17.23 17.68
C CYS A 66 2.53 17.44 16.60
N GLY A 67 1.26 17.53 16.99
CA GLY A 67 0.12 17.70 16.07
C GLY A 67 0.19 18.94 15.17
N ASN A 68 0.98 19.95 15.52
CA ASN A 68 1.17 21.16 14.71
C ASN A 68 2.27 21.02 13.65
N CYS A 69 3.08 19.96 13.70
CA CYS A 69 4.03 19.69 12.63
C CYS A 69 3.30 19.18 11.39
N THR A 70 3.92 19.37 10.22
CA THR A 70 3.32 18.97 8.94
C THR A 70 4.10 17.84 8.28
N LEU A 71 3.40 17.03 7.51
CA LEU A 71 3.96 15.96 6.69
C LEU A 71 3.67 16.28 5.22
N THR A 72 4.72 16.34 4.41
CA THR A 72 4.66 16.60 2.97
C THR A 72 5.17 15.36 2.25
N SER A 73 4.23 14.53 1.81
CA SER A 73 4.52 13.24 1.17
C SER A 73 3.28 12.73 0.46
N ASP A 74 3.47 12.07 -0.68
CA ASP A 74 2.39 11.34 -1.36
C ASP A 74 2.06 10.02 -0.65
N LEU A 75 3.07 9.40 -0.02
CA LEU A 75 2.98 8.11 0.67
C LEU A 75 2.61 8.22 2.15
N VAL A 76 2.84 9.36 2.80
CA VAL A 76 2.57 9.56 4.23
C VAL A 76 1.82 10.87 4.44
N LYS A 77 0.52 10.79 4.71
CA LYS A 77 -0.34 11.96 4.92
C LYS A 77 -0.61 12.20 6.38
N GLN A 78 -0.68 13.46 6.78
CA GLN A 78 -1.13 13.80 8.12
C GLN A 78 -2.59 13.38 8.29
N PHE A 79 -2.88 12.70 9.40
CA PHE A 79 -4.21 12.24 9.75
C PHE A 79 -4.64 12.93 11.04
N LEU A 80 -5.87 13.44 11.08
CA LEU A 80 -6.46 14.06 12.27
C LEU A 80 -7.69 13.23 12.68
N PRO A 81 -7.63 12.49 13.79
CA PRO A 81 -8.80 11.79 14.32
C PRO A 81 -9.97 12.77 14.53
N ILE A 82 -11.18 12.36 14.14
CA ILE A 82 -12.38 13.23 14.18
C ILE A 82 -12.82 13.50 15.62
N ASP A 83 -12.81 12.46 16.45
CA ASP A 83 -13.25 12.52 17.84
C ASP A 83 -12.18 11.86 18.71
N GLU A 84 -11.77 12.59 19.75
CA GLU A 84 -10.64 12.26 20.62
C GLU A 84 -10.91 11.07 21.56
N ALA A 85 -12.19 10.77 21.80
CA ALA A 85 -12.64 9.79 22.78
C ALA A 85 -13.08 8.45 22.16
N GLU A 86 -13.25 8.39 20.85
CA GLU A 86 -13.78 7.19 20.18
C GLU A 86 -12.74 6.55 19.23
N PRO A 87 -12.67 5.20 19.19
CA PRO A 87 -11.85 4.50 18.21
C PRO A 87 -12.17 4.94 16.78
N ALA A 88 -11.15 5.26 15.99
CA ALA A 88 -11.35 5.61 14.60
C ALA A 88 -11.68 4.34 13.79
N VAL A 89 -12.76 4.38 13.01
CA VAL A 89 -13.12 3.29 12.09
C VAL A 89 -12.47 3.55 10.73
N ILE A 90 -11.49 2.73 10.39
CA ILE A 90 -10.71 2.84 9.15
C ILE A 90 -10.95 1.65 8.23
N PRO A 91 -10.82 1.80 6.91
CA PRO A 91 -10.76 0.66 6.00
C PRO A 91 -9.57 -0.23 6.38
N ALA A 92 -9.82 -1.52 6.56
CA ALA A 92 -8.75 -2.49 6.74
C ALA A 92 -7.99 -2.67 5.42
N SER A 93 -6.67 -2.84 5.49
CA SER A 93 -5.87 -3.14 4.30
C SER A 93 -6.35 -4.47 3.69
N PRO A 94 -6.52 -4.56 2.35
CA PRO A 94 -7.00 -5.78 1.69
C PRO A 94 -6.06 -6.98 1.91
N THR A 95 -4.77 -6.72 2.14
CA THR A 95 -3.77 -7.75 2.44
C THR A 95 -3.85 -8.22 3.90
N GLY A 96 -4.55 -7.48 4.76
CA GLY A 96 -4.74 -7.79 6.18
C GLY A 96 -3.46 -7.76 7.02
N GLN A 97 -2.32 -7.36 6.44
CA GLN A 97 -1.01 -7.50 7.06
C GLN A 97 -0.72 -6.41 8.08
N GLU A 98 -1.01 -5.13 7.80
CA GLU A 98 -0.66 -4.03 8.70
C GLU A 98 -1.70 -2.90 8.68
N VAL A 99 -1.88 -2.22 9.81
CA VAL A 99 -2.72 -1.03 9.93
C VAL A 99 -1.97 0.16 9.29
N PRO A 100 -2.52 0.81 8.25
CA PRO A 100 -1.84 1.89 7.53
C PRO A 100 -1.95 3.25 8.24
N PHE A 101 -2.07 3.24 9.57
CA PHE A 101 -2.22 4.42 10.39
C PHE A 101 -1.28 4.34 11.59
N GLY A 102 -0.88 5.48 12.12
CA GLY A 102 -0.02 5.54 13.29
C GLY A 102 0.04 6.92 13.94
N SER A 103 0.78 6.98 15.04
CA SER A 103 1.06 8.20 15.80
C SER A 103 2.54 8.26 16.18
N VAL A 104 3.05 9.46 16.42
CA VAL A 104 4.45 9.71 16.81
C VAL A 104 4.51 10.15 18.27
N CYS A 105 5.33 9.47 19.06
CA CYS A 105 5.53 9.81 20.47
C CYS A 105 6.09 11.23 20.62
N THR A 106 5.38 12.07 21.38
CA THR A 106 5.74 13.47 21.61
C THR A 106 6.98 13.66 22.51
N ALA A 107 7.43 12.61 23.21
CA ALA A 107 8.62 12.67 24.06
C ALA A 107 9.91 12.29 23.32
N CYS A 108 9.92 11.13 22.65
CA CYS A 108 11.14 10.61 21.99
C CYS A 108 11.13 10.72 20.46
N GLY A 109 9.98 11.02 19.85
CA GLY A 109 9.83 11.07 18.39
C GLY A 109 9.66 9.70 17.71
N LEU A 110 9.61 8.60 18.45
CA LEU A 110 9.41 7.26 17.89
C LEU A 110 7.98 7.11 17.36
N SER A 111 7.85 6.75 16.08
CA SER A 111 6.57 6.44 15.43
C SER A 111 6.04 5.08 15.86
N TRP A 112 4.73 4.92 15.86
CA TRP A 112 4.05 3.69 16.22
C TRP A 112 2.86 3.46 15.29
N ARG A 113 2.68 2.23 14.80
CA ARG A 113 1.40 1.85 14.16
C ARG A 113 0.25 1.94 15.17
N ALA A 114 -0.90 2.40 14.70
CA ALA A 114 -2.13 2.46 15.48
C ALA A 114 -2.53 1.05 15.91
N ARG A 115 -3.04 0.93 17.14
CA ARG A 115 -3.41 -0.38 17.70
C ARG A 115 -4.81 -0.72 17.25
N GLU A 116 -4.98 -1.90 16.70
CA GLU A 116 -6.29 -2.44 16.39
C GLU A 116 -7.00 -2.91 17.67
N ILE A 117 -8.15 -2.32 17.98
CA ILE A 117 -8.97 -2.68 19.14
C ILE A 117 -9.90 -3.85 18.79
N SER A 118 -10.49 -3.80 17.60
CA SER A 118 -11.49 -4.79 17.16
C SER A 118 -11.57 -4.90 15.64
N ARG A 119 -11.50 -6.14 15.14
CA ARG A 119 -11.87 -6.49 13.75
C ARG A 119 -13.34 -6.84 13.70
N HIS A 120 -14.17 -5.90 13.26
CA HIS A 120 -15.55 -6.22 12.97
C HIS A 120 -15.65 -6.87 11.58
N LYS A 121 -15.48 -8.20 11.51
CA LYS A 121 -15.77 -9.02 10.30
C LYS A 121 -17.24 -8.96 9.86
N LYS A 122 -18.11 -8.40 10.69
CA LYS A 122 -19.52 -8.23 10.36
C LYS A 122 -19.62 -6.99 9.49
N SER A 123 -19.78 -7.21 8.18
CA SER A 123 -20.44 -6.32 7.24
C SER A 123 -21.28 -5.31 8.02
N LEU A 124 -20.90 -4.04 8.01
CA LEU A 124 -21.73 -2.96 8.52
C LEU A 124 -23.03 -3.04 7.71
N ARG A 125 -24.01 -3.80 8.22
CA ARG A 125 -25.34 -3.88 7.63
C ARG A 125 -25.78 -2.43 7.54
N LYS A 126 -25.98 -1.97 6.30
CA LYS A 126 -26.38 -0.61 5.92
C LYS A 126 -26.96 0.12 7.14
N MET A 127 -26.17 0.99 7.77
CA MET A 127 -26.73 1.87 8.79
C MET A 127 -27.91 2.57 8.11
N PRO A 128 -29.15 2.39 8.58
CA PRO A 128 -30.28 3.04 7.95
C PRO A 128 -29.98 4.54 8.01
N SER A 129 -29.93 5.16 6.83
CA SER A 129 -29.69 6.59 6.72
C SER A 129 -30.63 7.31 7.68
N LEU A 130 -30.09 8.15 8.55
CA LEU A 130 -30.85 8.96 9.51
C LEU A 130 -31.93 9.86 8.84
N SER A 131 -32.00 9.88 7.50
CA SER A 131 -33.07 10.50 6.71
C SER A 131 -34.46 9.90 6.95
N LEU A 132 -34.60 8.71 7.53
CA LEU A 132 -35.93 8.13 7.79
C LEU A 132 -36.53 8.53 9.15
N ALA A 133 -35.72 8.99 10.12
CA ALA A 133 -36.21 9.40 11.44
C ALA A 133 -36.86 10.81 11.45
N GLN A 134 -36.71 11.59 10.37
CA GLN A 134 -37.33 12.92 10.25
C GLN A 134 -38.74 12.90 9.65
N ARG A 135 -39.24 11.78 9.10
CA ARG A 135 -40.59 11.75 8.50
C ARG A 135 -41.73 11.44 9.47
N THR A 136 -41.45 10.99 10.69
CA THR A 136 -42.51 10.61 11.66
C THR A 136 -42.81 11.67 12.73
N ARG A 137 -42.10 12.80 12.78
CA ARG A 137 -42.39 13.89 13.75
C ARG A 137 -43.34 14.99 13.25
N ASN A 138 -43.86 14.91 12.03
CA ASN A 138 -44.80 15.91 11.49
C ASN A 138 -46.29 15.56 11.65
N ARG A 139 -46.65 14.60 12.51
CA ARG A 139 -48.05 14.35 12.85
C ARG A 139 -48.22 14.43 14.35
N LEU A 140 -48.42 15.66 14.84
CA LEU A 140 -49.26 16.05 15.99
C LEU A 140 -48.77 17.44 16.48
N ALA A 141 -49.32 18.49 15.90
CA ALA A 141 -49.44 19.79 16.57
C ALA A 141 -50.84 20.34 16.29
N PRO A 142 -51.61 20.71 17.33
CA PRO A 142 -52.91 21.36 17.17
C PRO A 142 -52.74 22.81 16.73
N GLU A 143 -53.84 23.39 16.29
CA GLU A 143 -53.97 24.71 15.71
C GLU A 143 -53.32 25.86 16.51
N GLY A 144 -52.77 26.83 15.78
CA GLY A 144 -52.54 28.19 16.30
C GLY A 144 -51.09 28.54 16.58
N GLY A 145 -50.32 28.88 15.54
CA GLY A 145 -48.98 29.45 15.70
C GLY A 145 -48.32 29.79 14.37
N ARG A 146 -48.58 31.00 13.87
CA ARG A 146 -48.04 31.52 12.61
C ARG A 146 -46.55 31.90 12.79
N LEU A 147 -45.66 30.91 12.86
CA LEU A 147 -44.21 31.15 12.84
C LEU A 147 -43.74 31.45 11.42
N ARG A 148 -43.23 32.67 11.23
CA ARG A 148 -42.62 33.16 9.99
C ARG A 148 -41.44 32.25 9.61
N LYS A 149 -41.45 31.77 8.38
CA LYS A 149 -40.32 31.09 7.74
C LYS A 149 -39.16 32.08 7.59
N THR A 150 -38.24 32.10 8.54
CA THR A 150 -36.88 32.58 8.30
C THR A 150 -36.12 31.43 7.66
N GLN A 151 -35.93 31.53 6.34
CA GLN A 151 -34.93 30.74 5.62
C GLN A 151 -33.56 31.10 6.20
N SER A 152 -33.05 30.28 7.11
CA SER A 152 -31.62 30.23 7.41
C SER A 152 -31.09 28.96 6.76
N SER A 153 -30.68 29.09 5.50
CA SER A 153 -29.85 28.10 4.83
C SER A 153 -28.42 28.22 5.34
N HIS A 154 -28.19 27.93 6.63
CA HIS A 154 -26.87 27.59 7.11
C HIS A 154 -26.73 26.07 7.04
N VAL A 155 -26.27 25.61 5.88
CA VAL A 155 -25.74 24.27 5.67
C VAL A 155 -24.41 24.18 6.43
N LEU A 156 -24.50 24.00 7.75
CA LEU A 156 -23.39 23.54 8.56
C LEU A 156 -23.46 22.02 8.62
N GLY A 157 -22.36 21.39 8.21
CA GLY A 157 -22.13 19.98 8.46
C GLY A 157 -21.96 19.13 7.20
N ASN A 158 -20.96 19.44 6.37
CA ASN A 158 -20.33 18.41 5.56
C ASN A 158 -19.55 17.45 6.49
N LYS A 159 -20.27 16.67 7.30
CA LYS A 159 -19.79 15.34 7.68
C LYS A 159 -19.83 14.55 6.39
N ARG A 160 -18.70 14.50 5.67
CA ARG A 160 -18.51 13.54 4.58
C ARG A 160 -18.55 12.15 5.21
N ILE A 161 -19.76 11.65 5.44
CA ILE A 161 -20.02 10.23 5.48
C ILE A 161 -19.58 9.76 4.11
N ILE A 162 -18.50 8.98 4.07
CA ILE A 162 -18.04 8.26 2.90
C ILE A 162 -19.23 7.38 2.49
N THR A 163 -20.04 7.85 1.54
CA THR A 163 -21.07 7.02 0.91
C THR A 163 -20.31 5.91 0.20
N PRO A 164 -20.51 4.63 0.53
CA PRO A 164 -19.83 3.58 -0.19
C PRO A 164 -20.36 3.57 -1.63
N PRO A 165 -19.48 3.49 -2.64
CA PRO A 165 -19.88 3.27 -4.02
C PRO A 165 -20.62 1.93 -4.13
N GLY A 166 -21.35 1.76 -5.23
CA GLY A 166 -22.37 0.72 -5.45
C GLY A 166 -21.94 -0.73 -5.20
N VAL A 167 -22.91 -1.63 -5.33
CA VAL A 167 -22.84 -3.11 -5.26
C VAL A 167 -21.46 -3.68 -5.63
N GLY A 168 -20.57 -3.70 -4.64
CA GLY A 168 -19.20 -4.13 -4.69
C GLY A 168 -18.83 -4.61 -3.29
N LYS A 169 -17.85 -5.51 -3.20
CA LYS A 169 -17.41 -6.12 -1.94
C LYS A 169 -17.19 -5.01 -0.90
N GLN A 170 -17.97 -5.04 0.19
CA GLN A 170 -17.80 -4.06 1.26
C GLN A 170 -16.38 -4.21 1.81
N ALA A 171 -15.63 -3.11 1.85
CA ALA A 171 -14.32 -3.10 2.48
C ALA A 171 -14.47 -3.54 3.95
N GLU A 172 -13.57 -4.40 4.42
CA GLU A 172 -13.47 -4.69 5.84
C GLU A 172 -13.07 -3.41 6.58
N PHE A 173 -13.56 -3.21 7.80
CA PHE A 173 -13.23 -2.05 8.61
C PHE A 173 -12.58 -2.50 9.93
N ALA A 174 -11.58 -1.74 10.38
CA ALA A 174 -10.89 -1.93 11.65
C ALA A 174 -11.13 -0.71 12.55
N ALA A 175 -11.41 -0.95 13.83
CA ALA A 175 -11.41 0.09 14.85
C ALA A 175 -10.00 0.23 15.44
N VAL A 176 -9.41 1.42 15.35
CA VAL A 176 -8.03 1.68 15.80
C VAL A 176 -7.93 2.78 16.84
N GLU A 177 -6.91 2.66 17.69
CA GLU A 177 -6.57 3.61 18.75
C GLU A 177 -5.20 4.27 18.47
N PHE A 178 -5.14 5.58 18.68
CA PHE A 178 -3.92 6.39 18.51
C PHE A 178 -3.30 6.85 19.84
N THR A 179 -4.09 6.89 20.90
CA THR A 179 -3.75 7.38 22.24
C THR A 179 -3.68 6.23 23.25
N GLY A 180 -3.26 6.52 24.49
CA GLY A 180 -3.28 5.56 25.59
C GLY A 180 -2.21 4.46 25.53
N ARG A 181 -1.45 4.38 24.43
CA ARG A 181 -0.33 3.47 24.28
C ARG A 181 0.93 4.03 24.96
N GLU A 182 1.57 3.19 25.77
CA GLU A 182 2.88 3.46 26.35
C GLU A 182 3.99 3.24 25.31
N CYS A 183 4.82 4.25 25.12
CA CYS A 183 6.02 4.20 24.30
C CYS A 183 7.16 3.47 25.03
N THR A 184 8.17 2.99 24.30
CA THR A 184 9.38 2.37 24.88
C THR A 184 10.19 3.33 25.75
N CYS A 185 9.98 4.64 25.62
CA CYS A 185 10.55 5.65 26.52
C CYS A 185 9.72 5.88 27.80
N GLY A 186 8.65 5.12 28.03
CA GLY A 186 7.74 5.24 29.19
C GLY A 186 6.68 6.34 29.07
N TRP A 187 6.64 7.09 27.97
CA TRP A 187 5.64 8.14 27.76
C TRP A 187 4.35 7.57 27.17
N VAL A 188 3.19 7.97 27.70
CA VAL A 188 1.87 7.58 27.16
C VAL A 188 1.46 8.56 26.07
N MET A 189 1.14 8.04 24.87
CA MET A 189 0.74 8.89 23.75
C MET A 189 -0.61 9.56 24.01
N ASP A 190 -0.62 10.88 23.87
CA ASP A 190 -1.78 11.75 24.04
C ASP A 190 -2.30 12.25 22.68
N LEU A 191 -3.32 13.10 22.74
CA LEU A 191 -3.98 13.69 21.57
C LEU A 191 -3.10 14.71 20.85
N GLY A 192 -2.04 15.20 21.51
CA GLY A 192 -1.07 16.11 20.92
C GLY A 192 -0.07 15.43 19.99
N ALA A 193 -0.13 14.10 19.88
CA ALA A 193 0.73 13.32 19.00
C ALA A 193 0.46 13.60 17.51
N LEU A 194 1.53 13.67 16.72
CA LEU A 194 1.42 13.72 15.27
C LEU A 194 0.88 12.37 14.76
N CYS A 195 -0.33 12.37 14.21
CA CYS A 195 -0.95 11.19 13.62
C CYS A 195 -0.79 11.19 12.09
N PHE A 196 -0.63 10.00 11.52
CA PHE A 196 -0.36 9.84 10.09
C PHE A 196 -1.09 8.64 9.49
N GLN A 197 -1.29 8.70 8.18
CA GLN A 197 -1.78 7.64 7.32
C GLN A 197 -0.73 7.31 6.27
N ILE A 198 -0.39 6.02 6.14
CA ILE A 198 0.43 5.49 5.06
C ILE A 198 -0.51 5.18 3.89
N VAL A 199 -0.28 5.85 2.77
CA VAL A 199 -1.00 5.63 1.52
C VAL A 199 -0.23 4.55 0.76
N GLU A 200 -0.85 3.37 0.59
CA GLU A 200 -0.32 2.36 -0.32
C GLU A 200 -0.34 2.96 -1.74
N PRO A 201 0.80 2.99 -2.46
CA PRO A 201 0.78 3.39 -3.87
C PRO A 201 -0.17 2.44 -4.59
N ARG A 202 -0.98 2.97 -5.51
CA ARG A 202 -1.91 2.13 -6.29
C ARG A 202 -1.08 1.23 -7.18
N VAL A 203 -0.81 0.01 -6.71
CA VAL A 203 -0.01 -1.02 -7.39
C VAL A 203 -0.51 -1.33 -8.81
N GLY A 204 -1.72 -0.88 -9.17
CA GLY A 204 -2.29 -1.03 -10.51
C GLY A 204 -1.96 0.09 -11.50
N GLU A 205 -1.81 1.34 -11.07
CA GLU A 205 -1.63 2.46 -12.03
C GLU A 205 -0.23 2.41 -12.64
N GLU A 206 0.82 2.26 -11.82
CA GLU A 206 2.20 2.19 -12.32
C GLU A 206 2.47 0.91 -13.11
N LYS A 207 1.81 -0.21 -12.78
CA LYS A 207 1.96 -1.46 -13.53
C LYS A 207 1.18 -1.48 -14.82
N GLU A 208 0.04 -0.80 -14.92
CA GLU A 208 -0.67 -0.67 -16.18
C GLU A 208 0.08 0.26 -17.13
N GLU A 209 0.56 1.41 -16.66
CA GLU A 209 1.36 2.33 -17.47
C GLU A 209 2.65 1.66 -17.95
N GLN A 210 3.44 1.03 -17.07
CA GLN A 210 4.65 0.30 -17.47
C GLN A 210 4.36 -0.89 -18.38
N LYS A 211 3.20 -1.55 -18.22
CA LYS A 211 2.80 -2.67 -19.08
C LYS A 211 2.31 -2.18 -20.44
N GLU A 212 1.64 -1.04 -20.50
CA GLU A 212 1.26 -0.39 -21.76
C GLU A 212 2.50 0.09 -22.51
N GLU A 213 3.43 0.79 -21.84
CA GLU A 213 4.70 1.21 -22.44
C GLU A 213 5.53 0.01 -22.94
N LEU A 214 5.63 -1.06 -22.13
CA LEU A 214 6.33 -2.28 -22.55
C LEU A 214 5.62 -2.96 -23.73
N LYS A 215 4.28 -2.93 -23.76
CA LYS A 215 3.49 -3.52 -24.85
C LYS A 215 3.61 -2.69 -26.13
N GLU A 216 3.63 -1.37 -26.04
CA GLU A 216 3.85 -0.47 -27.16
C GLU A 216 5.26 -0.63 -27.74
N ALA A 217 6.29 -0.69 -26.89
CA ALA A 217 7.67 -0.96 -27.33
C ALA A 217 7.82 -2.33 -28.02
N LEU A 218 7.13 -3.36 -27.52
CA LEU A 218 7.14 -4.69 -28.14
C LEU A 218 6.37 -4.74 -29.48
N GLU A 219 5.35 -3.89 -29.65
CA GLU A 219 4.61 -3.75 -30.91
C GLU A 219 5.43 -2.97 -31.94
N GLU A 220 6.16 -1.93 -31.55
CA GLU A 220 7.06 -1.17 -32.42
C GLU A 220 8.23 -2.03 -32.93
N GLU A 221 8.86 -2.84 -32.08
CA GLU A 221 9.89 -3.80 -32.51
C GLU A 221 9.36 -4.85 -33.51
N GLN A 222 8.08 -5.23 -33.43
CA GLN A 222 7.46 -6.18 -34.37
C GLN A 222 7.09 -5.54 -35.71
N GLU A 223 6.90 -4.23 -35.78
CA GLU A 223 6.58 -3.53 -37.02
C GLU A 223 7.84 -3.18 -37.84
N GLU A 224 9.01 -3.05 -37.19
CA GLU A 224 10.28 -2.77 -37.87
C GLU A 224 10.98 -4.00 -38.46
N GLU A 225 10.62 -5.23 -38.07
CA GLU A 225 11.05 -6.39 -38.84
C GLU A 225 10.27 -6.44 -40.17
N PRO A 226 10.94 -6.26 -41.33
CA PRO A 226 10.26 -6.39 -42.60
C PRO A 226 9.67 -7.79 -42.65
N ARG A 227 8.38 -7.87 -43.00
CA ARG A 227 7.66 -9.08 -43.36
C ARG A 227 8.33 -9.75 -44.57
N ASN A 228 9.53 -10.25 -44.39
CA ASN A 228 10.03 -11.36 -45.17
C ASN A 228 9.07 -12.47 -44.84
N ALA A 229 8.14 -12.71 -45.78
CA ALA A 229 7.28 -13.87 -45.79
C ALA A 229 8.09 -15.03 -45.22
N ALA A 230 7.62 -15.63 -44.13
CA ALA A 230 8.20 -16.83 -43.57
C ALA A 230 8.12 -17.91 -44.65
N VAL A 231 9.07 -17.88 -45.56
CA VAL A 231 9.52 -19.02 -46.32
C VAL A 231 9.92 -19.97 -45.21
N TRP A 232 9.11 -21.01 -45.01
CA TRP A 232 9.50 -22.22 -44.30
C TRP A 232 10.74 -22.76 -45.03
N SER A 233 11.87 -22.11 -44.83
CA SER A 233 13.15 -22.55 -45.33
C SER A 233 13.53 -23.71 -44.43
N THR A 234 13.61 -24.86 -45.07
CA THR A 234 14.11 -26.07 -44.45
C THR A 234 15.53 -25.74 -44.01
N THR A 235 15.88 -25.98 -42.75
CA THR A 235 17.24 -25.67 -42.30
C THR A 235 18.26 -26.45 -43.15
N PRO A 236 19.48 -25.91 -43.38
CA PRO A 236 20.46 -26.58 -44.24
C PRO A 236 20.79 -28.02 -43.80
N GLU A 237 20.72 -28.28 -42.50
CA GLU A 237 20.87 -29.63 -41.94
C GLU A 237 19.73 -30.57 -42.34
N LEU A 238 18.48 -30.07 -42.36
CA LEU A 238 17.33 -30.86 -42.80
C LEU A 238 17.37 -31.10 -44.32
N GLU A 239 17.82 -30.12 -45.11
CA GLU A 239 18.05 -30.33 -46.55
C GLU A 239 19.12 -31.40 -46.79
N ALA A 240 20.23 -31.37 -46.03
CA ALA A 240 21.27 -32.41 -46.09
C ALA A 240 20.76 -33.80 -45.66
N MET A 241 19.75 -33.86 -44.78
CA MET A 241 19.05 -35.09 -44.41
C MET A 241 18.00 -35.53 -45.46
N GLY A 242 17.90 -34.84 -46.59
CA GLY A 242 17.01 -35.19 -47.71
C GLY A 242 15.58 -34.68 -47.56
N HIS A 243 15.35 -33.73 -46.65
CA HIS A 243 14.03 -33.14 -46.44
C HIS A 243 13.63 -32.32 -47.68
N GLY A 244 12.60 -32.79 -48.41
CA GLY A 244 12.20 -32.23 -49.71
C GLY A 244 12.47 -33.14 -50.91
N HIS A 245 13.31 -34.16 -50.78
CA HIS A 245 13.62 -35.12 -51.84
C HIS A 245 12.68 -36.35 -51.82
N ARG A 246 12.39 -36.92 -53.00
CA ARG A 246 11.52 -38.11 -53.15
C ARG A 246 12.16 -39.39 -52.63
N THR A 247 13.48 -39.43 -52.51
CA THR A 247 14.27 -40.56 -52.04
C THR A 247 15.20 -40.10 -50.92
N LEU A 248 15.40 -40.96 -49.92
CA LEU A 248 16.33 -40.75 -48.81
C LEU A 248 17.43 -41.81 -48.87
N VAL A 249 18.68 -41.42 -48.62
CA VAL A 249 19.81 -42.35 -48.55
C VAL A 249 20.04 -42.73 -47.09
N VAL A 250 19.70 -43.96 -46.72
CA VAL A 250 19.93 -44.48 -45.37
C VAL A 250 21.03 -45.54 -45.45
N ARG A 251 22.19 -45.25 -44.83
CA ARG A 251 23.36 -46.14 -44.81
C ARG A 251 23.86 -46.54 -46.21
N GLY A 252 23.79 -45.63 -47.18
CA GLY A 252 24.25 -45.85 -48.55
C GLY A 252 23.27 -46.61 -49.45
N VAL A 253 22.05 -46.90 -48.98
CA VAL A 253 20.98 -47.49 -49.78
C VAL A 253 19.85 -46.45 -49.97
N GLU A 254 19.36 -46.32 -51.20
CA GLU A 254 18.26 -45.40 -51.53
C GLU A 254 16.89 -46.02 -51.19
N HIS A 255 16.08 -45.28 -50.45
CA HIS A 255 14.71 -45.66 -50.09
C HIS A 255 13.73 -44.56 -50.53
N PRO A 256 12.48 -44.91 -50.93
CA PRO A 256 11.44 -43.92 -51.15
C PRO A 256 11.16 -43.17 -49.85
N ASN A 257 11.05 -41.85 -49.92
CA ASN A 257 10.82 -41.01 -48.75
C ASN A 257 9.38 -41.22 -48.22
N PRO A 258 9.19 -41.82 -47.04
CA PRO A 258 7.85 -42.12 -46.51
C PRO A 258 7.01 -40.87 -46.25
N LEU A 259 7.63 -39.70 -46.07
CA LEU A 259 6.94 -38.41 -45.92
C LEU A 259 6.37 -37.86 -47.25
N ARG A 260 6.71 -38.48 -48.39
CA ARG A 260 6.32 -38.04 -49.74
C ARG A 260 5.69 -39.16 -50.59
N SER A 261 5.89 -40.43 -50.24
CA SER A 261 5.51 -41.55 -51.11
C SER A 261 4.05 -42.02 -51.01
N CYS A 262 3.21 -41.40 -50.18
CA CYS A 262 1.76 -41.61 -50.21
C CYS A 262 1.02 -40.28 -50.00
N PRO A 263 0.83 -39.43 -51.03
CA PRO A 263 -0.25 -38.46 -50.95
C PRO A 263 -1.56 -39.26 -50.91
N VAL A 264 -2.33 -39.16 -49.83
CA VAL A 264 -3.72 -39.65 -49.83
C VAL A 264 -4.44 -38.90 -50.94
N THR A 265 -4.78 -39.59 -52.02
CA THR A 265 -5.57 -38.99 -53.08
C THR A 265 -7.04 -39.03 -52.68
N ARG A 266 -7.87 -38.15 -53.24
CA ARG A 266 -9.31 -38.12 -52.90
C ARG A 266 -10.04 -39.42 -53.25
N ASP A 267 -9.45 -40.25 -54.10
CA ASP A 267 -10.00 -41.54 -54.52
C ASP A 267 -9.77 -42.66 -53.49
N ASP A 268 -8.93 -42.42 -52.47
CA ASP A 268 -8.63 -43.36 -51.38
C ASP A 268 -9.50 -43.14 -50.11
N ILE A 269 -10.49 -42.24 -50.16
CA ILE A 269 -11.40 -41.89 -49.05
C ILE A 269 -12.84 -42.34 -49.36
#